data_AF-A0A2D7FTU5-F1
#
_entry.id   AF-A0A2D7FTU5-F1
#
_cell.length_a   1.000
_cell.length_b   1.000
_cell.length_c   1.000
_cell.angle_alpha   90.00
_cell.angle_beta   90.00
_cell.angle_gamma   90.00
#
_symmetry.space_group_name_H-M   'P 1'
#
loop_
_entity.id
_entity.type
_entity.pdbx_description
1 polymer ?
#
loop_
_entity_poly.entity_id
_entity_poly.type
_entity_poly.pdbx_seq_one_letter_code
_entity_poly.pdbx_strand_id
1 'polypeptide(L)'
;MTKNSNTHTIALREAILAGQPVTRLDSIAIFGVSDLMGLISDMRREGFLIKSRRIGFREAVQQAQKYILYEPPKALHVDELTITQYWFEPL
;
A
#
# COMPACT_ATOMS: atom_id res chain seq x y z
N MET A 1 4.96 -12.09 -21.65
CA MET A 1 5.84 -12.53 -20.56
C MET A 1 6.19 -11.32 -19.70
N THR A 2 5.46 -11.08 -18.62
CA THR A 2 5.85 -10.15 -17.55
C THR A 2 5.63 -10.88 -16.23
N LYS A 3 6.61 -11.72 -15.93
CA LYS A 3 6.69 -12.62 -14.79
C LYS A 3 7.29 -11.80 -13.65
N ASN A 4 6.46 -11.32 -12.70
CA ASN A 4 6.90 -10.82 -11.39
C ASN A 4 5.75 -10.58 -10.36
N SER A 5 4.55 -11.17 -10.51
CA SER A 5 3.40 -10.84 -9.64
C SER A 5 3.12 -11.77 -8.46
N ASN A 6 3.82 -12.90 -8.29
CA ASN A 6 3.44 -13.87 -7.25
C ASN A 6 4.10 -13.61 -5.89
N THR A 7 5.41 -13.38 -5.81
CA THR A 7 6.10 -13.34 -4.51
C THR A 7 5.66 -12.17 -3.63
N HIS A 8 5.53 -10.97 -4.20
CA HIS A 8 5.06 -9.77 -3.48
C HIS A 8 3.63 -9.93 -2.97
N THR A 9 2.75 -10.47 -3.82
CA THR A 9 1.35 -10.74 -3.48
C THR A 9 1.24 -11.84 -2.42
N ILE A 10 2.08 -12.88 -2.49
CA ILE A 10 2.17 -13.94 -1.47
C ILE A 10 2.62 -13.34 -0.13
N ALA A 11 3.67 -12.53 -0.10
CA ALA A 11 4.16 -11.89 1.12
C ALA A 11 3.10 -10.98 1.76
N LEU A 12 2.39 -10.19 0.96
CA LEU A 12 1.27 -9.38 1.43
C LEU A 12 0.13 -10.24 1.98
N ARG A 13 -0.21 -11.35 1.31
CA ARG A 13 -1.22 -12.31 1.77
C ARG A 13 -0.82 -12.93 3.10
N GLU A 14 0.43 -13.35 3.26
CA GLU A 14 0.96 -13.91 4.50
C GLU A 14 0.91 -12.89 5.65
N ALA A 15 1.26 -11.63 5.40
CA ALA A 15 1.14 -10.56 6.38
C ALA A 15 -0.32 -10.38 6.86
N ILE A 16 -1.28 -10.39 5.94
CA ILE A 16 -2.72 -10.31 6.27
C ILE A 16 -3.16 -11.52 7.09
N LEU A 17 -2.75 -12.73 6.71
CA LEU A 17 -3.08 -13.97 7.43
C LEU A 17 -2.42 -14.04 8.82
N ALA A 18 -1.27 -13.39 9.01
CA ALA A 18 -0.64 -13.19 10.31
C ALA A 18 -1.38 -12.15 11.19
N GLY A 19 -2.48 -11.57 10.71
CA GLY A 19 -3.31 -10.63 11.45
C GLY A 19 -2.80 -9.19 11.40
N GLN A 20 -1.84 -8.87 10.52
CA GLN A 20 -1.39 -7.49 10.36
C GLN A 20 -2.49 -6.67 9.66
N PRO A 21 -2.95 -5.56 10.24
CA PRO A 21 -3.85 -4.66 9.55
C PRO A 21 -3.08 -3.97 8.42
N VAL A 22 -3.60 -4.06 7.19
CA VAL A 22 -2.95 -3.51 6.01
C VAL A 22 -3.84 -2.45 5.35
N THR A 23 -3.23 -1.34 4.97
CA THR A 23 -3.82 -0.31 4.11
C THR A 23 -3.26 -0.39 2.70
N ARG A 24 -3.87 0.32 1.75
CA ARG A 24 -3.32 0.43 0.39
C ARG A 24 -1.97 1.15 0.36
N LEU A 25 -1.71 2.03 1.33
CA LEU A 25 -0.42 2.69 1.48
C LEU A 25 0.67 1.65 1.81
N ASP A 26 0.40 0.77 2.79
CA ASP A 26 1.33 -0.30 3.16
C ASP A 26 1.55 -1.29 2.01
N SER A 27 0.47 -1.67 1.31
CA SER A 27 0.52 -2.57 0.15
C SER A 27 1.49 -2.08 -0.92
N ILE A 28 1.46 -0.77 -1.23
CA ILE A 28 2.34 -0.18 -2.23
C ILE A 28 3.74 0.01 -1.65
N ALA A 29 3.87 0.63 -0.49
CA ALA A 29 5.15 1.10 0.02
C ALA A 29 6.01 -0.02 0.62
N ILE A 30 5.42 -1.09 1.18
CA ILE A 30 6.15 -2.23 1.75
C ILE A 30 6.27 -3.36 0.73
N PHE A 31 5.17 -3.70 0.07
CA PHE A 31 5.09 -4.91 -0.75
C PHE A 31 5.18 -4.64 -2.27
N GLY A 32 5.07 -3.40 -2.73
CA GLY A 32 5.05 -3.07 -4.16
C GLY A 32 3.78 -3.53 -4.88
N VAL A 33 2.70 -3.82 -4.15
CA VAL A 33 1.43 -4.32 -4.70
C VAL A 33 0.45 -3.15 -4.81
N SER A 34 0.11 -2.78 -6.05
CA SER A 34 -0.79 -1.65 -6.34
C SER A 34 -2.28 -2.00 -6.23
N ASP A 35 -2.63 -3.26 -6.49
CA ASP A 35 -3.99 -3.78 -6.45
C ASP A 35 -4.27 -4.61 -5.19
N LEU A 36 -4.35 -3.93 -4.04
CA LEU A 36 -4.77 -4.55 -2.78
C LEU A 36 -6.21 -5.09 -2.86
N MET A 37 -7.11 -4.40 -3.57
CA MET A 37 -8.53 -4.76 -3.58
C MET A 37 -8.80 -6.06 -4.35
N GLY A 38 -8.05 -6.32 -5.43
CA GLY A 38 -8.04 -7.60 -6.13
C GLY A 38 -7.66 -8.74 -5.18
N LEU A 39 -6.54 -8.61 -4.47
CA LEU A 39 -6.09 -9.61 -3.50
C LEU A 39 -7.12 -9.86 -2.38
N ILE A 40 -7.69 -8.82 -1.77
CA ILE A 40 -8.72 -8.98 -0.73
C ILE A 40 -9.96 -9.70 -1.27
N SER A 41 -10.35 -9.41 -2.52
CA SER A 41 -11.49 -10.08 -3.16
C SER A 41 -11.20 -11.56 -3.42
N ASP A 42 -9.99 -11.90 -3.87
CA ASP A 42 -9.55 -13.28 -4.05
C ASP A 42 -9.53 -14.05 -2.73
N MET A 43 -8.96 -13.47 -1.67
CA MET A 43 -8.95 -14.10 -0.34
C MET A 43 -10.37 -14.35 0.18
N ARG A 44 -11.30 -13.40 -0.01
CA ARG A 44 -12.70 -13.63 0.39
C ARG A 44 -13.36 -14.76 -0.40
N ARG A 45 -13.08 -14.86 -1.71
CA ARG A 45 -13.57 -15.93 -2.58
C ARG A 45 -13.01 -17.30 -2.21
N GLU A 46 -11.78 -17.35 -1.72
CA GLU A 46 -11.14 -18.55 -1.18
C GLU A 46 -11.69 -18.97 0.20
N GLY A 47 -12.59 -18.18 0.80
CA GLY A 47 -13.26 -18.51 2.07
C GLY A 47 -12.64 -17.85 3.30
N PHE A 48 -11.67 -16.93 3.14
CA PHE A 48 -11.10 -16.22 4.28
C PHE A 48 -12.03 -15.11 4.79
N LEU A 49 -12.18 -15.02 6.12
CA LEU A 49 -12.96 -13.96 6.78
C LEU A 49 -12.13 -12.68 6.91
N ILE A 50 -12.16 -11.83 5.88
CA ILE A 50 -11.45 -10.54 5.88
C ILE A 50 -12.36 -9.40 6.34
N LYS A 51 -12.09 -8.89 7.55
CA LYS A 51 -12.77 -7.71 8.13
C LYS A 51 -12.15 -6.42 7.60
N SER A 52 -12.96 -5.36 7.54
CA SER A 52 -12.51 -4.01 7.16
C SER A 52 -13.09 -2.96 8.08
N ARG A 53 -12.32 -1.92 8.37
CA ARG A 53 -12.76 -0.72 9.10
C ARG A 53 -12.27 0.53 8.36
N ARG A 54 -13.01 1.63 8.46
CA ARG A 54 -12.54 2.93 7.97
C ARG A 54 -11.66 3.57 9.05
N ILE A 55 -10.51 4.10 8.62
CA ILE A 55 -9.57 4.84 9.47
C ILE A 55 -9.25 6.18 8.80
N GLY A 56 -8.80 7.15 9.59
CA GLY A 56 -8.34 8.43 9.06
C GLY A 56 -7.00 8.27 8.33
N PHE A 57 -6.75 9.11 7.31
CA PHE A 57 -5.49 9.06 6.57
C PHE A 57 -4.25 9.27 7.46
N ARG A 58 -4.36 10.14 8.48
CA ARG A 58 -3.31 10.33 9.50
C ARG A 58 -2.97 9.04 10.23
N GLU A 59 -3.98 8.26 10.63
CA GLU A 59 -3.79 6.96 11.31
C GLU A 59 -3.10 5.96 10.38
N ALA A 60 -3.50 5.92 9.09
CA ALA A 60 -2.86 5.09 8.08
C ALA A 60 -1.38 5.44 7.88
N VAL A 61 -1.04 6.73 7.83
CA VAL A 61 0.35 7.19 7.71
C VAL A 61 1.16 6.83 8.96
N GLN A 62 0.62 7.06 10.16
CA GLN A 62 1.30 6.69 11.41
C GLN A 62 1.53 5.18 11.54
N GLN A 63 0.59 4.36 11.03
CA GLN A 63 0.78 2.92 10.92
C GLN A 63 1.93 2.58 9.97
N ALA A 64 1.92 3.13 8.76
CA ALA A 64 2.93 2.88 7.73
C ALA A 64 4.34 3.31 8.18
N GLN A 65 4.45 4.44 8.88
CA GLN A 65 5.71 4.98 9.41
C GLN A 65 6.45 4.04 10.38
N LYS A 66 5.76 3.05 10.96
CA LYS A 66 6.42 2.02 11.81
C LYS A 66 7.42 1.18 11.03
N TYR A 67 7.22 1.05 9.71
CA TYR A 67 8.02 0.19 8.84
C TYR A 67 8.66 0.95 7.68
N ILE A 68 8.18 2.16 7.38
CA ILE A 68 8.61 2.96 6.23
C ILE A 68 9.17 4.30 6.70
N LEU A 69 10.41 4.58 6.32
CA LEU A 69 10.99 5.91 6.36
C LEU A 69 11.14 6.41 4.91
N TYR A 70 10.50 7.54 4.61
CA TYR A 70 10.73 8.25 3.34
C TYR A 70 11.72 9.38 3.58
N GLU A 71 13.00 9.08 3.43
CA GLU A 71 14.08 10.07 3.47
C GLU A 71 14.69 10.15 2.07
N PRO A 72 14.51 11.27 1.35
CA PRO A 72 15.17 11.44 0.07
C PRO A 72 16.70 11.45 0.28
N PRO A 73 17.50 10.91 -0.66
CA PRO A 73 18.94 11.00 -0.57
C PRO A 73 19.39 12.45 -0.41
N LYS A 74 20.34 12.75 0.49
CA LYS A 74 20.83 14.12 0.70
C LYS A 74 21.39 14.78 -0.55
N ALA A 75 21.88 13.99 -1.50
CA ALA A 75 22.41 14.45 -2.78
C ALA A 75 21.33 14.64 -3.85
N LEU A 76 20.09 14.21 -3.59
CA LEU A 76 18.97 14.45 -4.48
C LEU A 76 18.43 15.85 -4.18
N HIS A 77 18.54 16.75 -5.15
CA HIS A 77 17.87 18.05 -5.11
C HIS A 77 16.37 17.83 -5.31
N VAL A 78 15.70 17.39 -4.26
CA VAL A 78 14.26 17.05 -4.28
C VAL A 78 13.40 18.22 -4.76
N ASP A 79 13.88 19.44 -4.54
CA ASP A 79 13.27 20.70 -4.98
C ASP A 79 13.21 20.85 -6.51
N GLU A 80 14.03 20.10 -7.26
CA GLU A 80 14.06 20.11 -8.73
C GLU A 80 13.14 19.04 -9.36
N LEU A 81 12.59 18.14 -8.55
CA LEU A 81 11.70 17.09 -9.03
C LEU A 81 10.30 17.65 -9.27
N THR A 82 9.76 17.41 -10.46
CA THR A 82 8.38 17.79 -10.80
C THR A 82 7.47 16.55 -10.78
N ILE A 83 6.34 16.66 -10.09
CA ILE A 83 5.27 15.66 -10.12
C ILE A 83 3.96 16.34 -10.51
N THR A 84 3.12 15.64 -11.26
CA THR A 84 1.76 16.13 -11.52
C THR A 84 0.88 15.84 -10.32
N GLN A 85 0.48 16.90 -9.61
CA GLN A 85 -0.58 16.83 -8.61
C GLN A 85 -1.91 17.14 -9.29
N TYR A 86 -2.91 16.29 -9.09
CA TYR A 86 -4.28 16.55 -9.53
C TYR A 86 -5.09 17.01 -8.32
N TRP A 87 -5.81 18.11 -8.45
CA TRP A 87 -6.78 18.59 -7.46
C TRP A 87 -8.12 18.85 -8.13
N PHE A 88 -9.20 18.81 -7.34
CA PHE A 88 -10.54 19.15 -7.79
C PHE A 88 -10.76 20.67 -7.62
N GLU A 89 -11.22 21.34 -8.66
CA GLU A 89 -11.72 22.72 -8.63
C GLU A 89 -13.18 22.71 -9.10
N PRO A 90 -14.16 23.10 -8.26
CA PRO A 90 -15.55 23.24 -8.69
C PRO A 90 -15.72 24.46 -9.61
N LEU A 91 -16.63 24.36 -10.59
CA LEU A 91 -17.02 25.46 -11.49
C LEU A 91 -17.77 26.58 -10.76
#